data_AF-A0A1Y2C6L6-F1
#
_entry.id   AF-A0A1Y2C6L6-F1
#
_cell.length_a   1.000
_cell.length_b   1.000
_cell.length_c   1.000
_cell.angle_alpha   90.00
_cell.angle_beta   90.00
_cell.angle_gamma   90.00
#
_symmetry.space_group_name_H-M   'P 1'
#
loop_
_entity.id
_entity.type
_entity.pdbx_description
1 polymer ?
#
loop_
_entity_poly.entity_id
_entity_poly.type
_entity_poly.pdbx_seq_one_letter_code
_entity_poly.pdbx_strand_id
1 'polypeptide(L)'
;MNEVVTGLNNGNIDHGSVDTCIKDENLKEVIKIAFITNEMDRLKAKLEIKKVLESKDINLIKGGIQRNIEEMNKIKNYKKCKLHSDLVNLYNELQEKYIINIVQEEKKLRDSFLRGIMVKLSELKSYPNYMELFNNNYKEVEDLSPENKMEIKETLVNIMSDEMKLEELLYNISNTNIRLEIEEKILMCNEDQVEKINQLEKQLDELESKFVNDNTLDSSNELKDKMTEFLRKCIEQIVVNNNNKYQSDSNSVLIKIYQKYHEKLEVFNILSSNIPRFKEKYVNILNRFGHMSDSINPTINQRYIDFKTIFHNEALNNKDSDYADVMVALIKMGANVSLKDNNGKTPFDYIDSNKIGEVYDNLNKSLSKTNVESAFGIRILRGILEIEITKKNNNENLEKYFNSIMAFVKKNKDLKSYEEMEDILGNHIWHEENTFIRKEREKYFTELKKKCKVIIDEIITYFKNNGLNDMGLTMDNKKWKSDDNEENIKYNDNLKKIDNAVDELQIINTYLLEKSSVKFIVEKNTIKNEIEIINYNTFSEAINRYMTLNNDNDILEEIIDQKNVRLLESLKKNGRDLNSFMKDGKLPLEKAIENNNAYFVKEMINLGVSLDTETKSGIKLKDLIKEKIPSLSK
;
A
#
# COMPACT_ATOMS: atom_id res chain seq x y z
N MET A 1 -26.62 -35.74 -0.99
CA MET A 1 -25.42 -34.92 -1.24
C MET A 1 -24.98 -34.99 -2.69
N ASN A 2 -24.63 -36.17 -3.23
CA ASN A 2 -24.22 -36.31 -4.64
C ASN A 2 -25.26 -35.78 -5.65
N GLU A 3 -26.55 -35.98 -5.42
CA GLU A 3 -27.61 -35.43 -6.29
C GLU A 3 -27.73 -33.90 -6.22
N VAL A 4 -27.56 -33.30 -5.04
CA VAL A 4 -27.56 -31.84 -4.85
C VAL A 4 -26.32 -31.22 -5.48
N VAL A 5 -25.16 -31.84 -5.30
CA VAL A 5 -23.90 -31.44 -5.95
C VAL A 5 -24.01 -31.59 -7.47
N THR A 6 -24.63 -32.66 -7.97
CA THR A 6 -24.87 -32.87 -9.40
C THR A 6 -25.89 -31.86 -9.95
N GLY A 7 -26.95 -31.53 -9.21
CA GLY A 7 -27.94 -30.52 -9.58
C GLY A 7 -27.38 -29.10 -9.61
N LEU A 8 -26.54 -28.73 -8.65
CA LEU A 8 -25.83 -27.45 -8.60
C LEU A 8 -24.78 -27.34 -9.72
N ASN A 9 -24.01 -28.41 -9.97
CA ASN A 9 -23.02 -28.45 -11.05
C ASN A 9 -23.67 -28.39 -12.43
N ASN A 10 -24.90 -28.88 -12.57
CA ASN A 10 -25.67 -28.84 -13.81
C ASN A 10 -26.54 -27.58 -13.96
N GLY A 11 -26.55 -26.67 -12.97
CA GLY A 11 -27.33 -25.42 -13.02
C GLY A 11 -28.85 -25.59 -12.86
N ASN A 12 -29.31 -26.74 -12.37
CA ASN A 12 -30.73 -27.07 -12.21
C ASN A 12 -31.33 -26.63 -10.86
N ILE A 13 -30.52 -26.05 -9.97
CA ILE A 13 -30.93 -25.60 -8.64
C ILE A 13 -30.36 -24.19 -8.42
N ASP A 14 -31.24 -23.20 -8.21
CA ASP A 14 -30.86 -21.82 -7.85
C ASP A 14 -30.50 -21.73 -6.36
N HIS A 15 -29.60 -20.80 -6.01
CA HIS A 15 -29.16 -20.53 -4.64
C HIS A 15 -30.33 -20.25 -3.68
N GLY A 16 -31.38 -19.55 -4.13
CA GLY A 16 -32.58 -19.30 -3.34
C GLY A 16 -33.40 -20.55 -3.02
N SER A 17 -33.29 -21.60 -3.85
CA SER A 17 -33.95 -22.89 -3.63
C SER A 17 -33.20 -23.83 -2.68
N VAL A 18 -31.88 -23.67 -2.50
CA VAL A 18 -31.11 -24.51 -1.56
C VAL A 18 -31.47 -24.20 -0.10
N ASP A 19 -31.65 -22.92 0.23
CA ASP A 19 -32.02 -22.47 1.57
C ASP A 19 -33.44 -22.87 2.00
N THR A 20 -34.33 -23.04 1.03
CA THR A 20 -35.73 -23.42 1.24
C THR A 20 -35.97 -24.94 1.18
N CYS A 21 -35.14 -25.70 0.46
CA CYS A 21 -35.31 -27.15 0.33
C CYS A 21 -34.58 -27.99 1.39
N ILE A 22 -33.52 -27.47 2.02
CA ILE A 22 -32.74 -28.22 3.02
C ILE A 22 -33.16 -27.78 4.41
N LYS A 23 -33.97 -28.61 5.10
CA LYS A 23 -34.38 -28.36 6.49
C LYS A 23 -33.32 -28.74 7.52
N ASP A 24 -32.28 -29.45 7.11
CA ASP A 24 -31.21 -29.92 7.99
C ASP A 24 -30.07 -28.89 8.06
N GLU A 25 -29.96 -28.21 9.22
CA GLU A 25 -28.93 -27.21 9.53
C GLU A 25 -27.50 -27.77 9.41
N ASN A 26 -27.27 -29.05 9.76
CA ASN A 26 -25.94 -29.64 9.67
C ASN A 26 -25.53 -29.84 8.20
N LEU A 27 -26.49 -30.18 7.33
CA LEU A 27 -26.24 -30.33 5.91
C LEU A 27 -25.96 -28.96 5.24
N LYS A 28 -26.59 -27.88 5.71
CA LYS A 28 -26.26 -26.51 5.28
C LYS A 28 -24.83 -26.14 5.65
N GLU A 29 -24.41 -26.47 6.87
CA GLU A 29 -23.06 -26.17 7.36
C GLU A 29 -21.97 -26.94 6.59
N VAL A 30 -22.19 -28.21 6.27
CA VAL A 30 -21.24 -29.00 5.45
C VAL A 30 -21.16 -28.48 4.01
N ILE A 31 -22.27 -28.01 3.42
CA ILE A 31 -22.26 -27.38 2.09
C ILE A 31 -21.48 -26.04 2.11
N LYS A 32 -21.61 -25.24 3.18
CA LYS A 32 -20.81 -24.02 3.36
C LYS A 32 -19.32 -24.35 3.49
N ILE A 33 -18.95 -25.37 4.26
CA ILE A 33 -17.55 -25.82 4.43
C ILE A 33 -16.97 -26.28 3.09
N ALA A 34 -17.71 -27.06 2.31
CA ALA A 34 -17.28 -27.50 0.98
C ALA A 34 -17.02 -26.30 0.02
N PHE A 35 -17.80 -25.23 0.16
CA PHE A 35 -17.61 -24.00 -0.60
C PHE A 35 -16.36 -23.21 -0.17
N ILE A 36 -16.10 -23.15 1.15
CA ILE A 36 -14.91 -22.51 1.73
C ILE A 36 -13.64 -23.25 1.31
N THR A 37 -13.64 -24.58 1.30
CA THR A 37 -12.50 -25.39 0.85
C THR A 37 -12.15 -25.10 -0.63
N ASN A 38 -13.17 -24.95 -1.48
CA ASN A 38 -12.99 -24.61 -2.89
C ASN A 38 -12.42 -23.18 -3.08
N GLU A 39 -12.78 -22.23 -2.22
CA GLU A 39 -12.17 -20.89 -2.16
C GLU A 39 -10.73 -20.89 -1.62
N MET A 40 -10.41 -21.76 -0.65
CA MET A 40 -9.05 -21.91 -0.16
C MET A 40 -8.10 -22.44 -1.23
N ASP A 41 -8.55 -23.39 -2.06
CA ASP A 41 -7.73 -23.90 -3.15
C ASP A 41 -7.57 -22.86 -4.27
N ARG A 42 -8.56 -21.97 -4.48
CA ARG A 42 -8.41 -20.76 -5.33
C ARG A 42 -7.35 -19.79 -4.80
N LEU A 43 -7.28 -19.58 -3.48
CA LEU A 43 -6.30 -18.70 -2.86
C LEU A 43 -4.88 -19.28 -2.94
N LYS A 44 -4.73 -20.60 -2.79
CA LYS A 44 -3.45 -21.28 -3.02
C LYS A 44 -2.96 -21.12 -4.46
N ALA A 45 -3.84 -21.27 -5.45
CA ALA A 45 -3.50 -21.04 -6.85
C ALA A 45 -3.05 -19.59 -7.12
N LYS A 46 -3.72 -18.59 -6.51
CA LYS A 46 -3.28 -17.18 -6.57
C LYS A 46 -1.91 -16.94 -5.92
N LEU A 47 -1.63 -17.63 -4.82
CA LEU A 47 -0.35 -17.53 -4.11
C LEU A 47 0.79 -18.15 -4.92
N GLU A 48 0.55 -19.25 -5.63
CA GLU A 48 1.52 -19.85 -6.56
C GLU A 48 1.76 -18.97 -7.80
N ILE A 49 0.72 -18.32 -8.35
CA ILE A 49 0.86 -17.33 -9.43
C ILE A 49 1.82 -16.22 -9.02
N LYS A 50 1.69 -15.69 -7.80
CA LYS A 50 2.59 -14.66 -7.28
C LYS A 50 4.04 -15.14 -7.21
N LYS A 51 4.27 -16.37 -6.71
CA LYS A 51 5.61 -16.97 -6.63
C LYS A 51 6.25 -17.22 -8.00
N VAL A 52 5.46 -17.61 -9.00
CA VAL A 52 5.95 -17.83 -10.37
C VAL A 52 6.31 -16.51 -11.04
N LEU A 53 5.51 -15.45 -10.84
CA LEU A 53 5.76 -14.11 -11.39
C LEU A 53 7.01 -13.44 -10.79
N GLU A 54 7.41 -13.81 -9.57
CA GLU A 54 8.61 -13.29 -8.90
C GLU A 54 9.92 -13.96 -9.39
N SER A 55 9.85 -15.06 -10.16
CA SER A 55 11.00 -15.94 -10.42
C SER A 55 11.99 -15.52 -11.52
N LYS A 56 11.72 -14.45 -12.29
CA LYS A 56 12.54 -13.95 -13.43
C LYS A 56 12.97 -14.97 -14.51
N ASP A 57 12.61 -16.25 -14.42
CA ASP A 57 12.93 -17.29 -15.41
C ASP A 57 11.79 -17.47 -16.43
N ILE A 58 12.06 -17.07 -17.67
CA ILE A 58 11.10 -17.04 -18.78
C ILE A 58 10.57 -18.43 -19.15
N ASN A 59 11.37 -19.50 -18.97
CA ASN A 59 10.93 -20.86 -19.29
C ASN A 59 10.02 -21.44 -18.20
N LEU A 60 10.27 -21.08 -16.95
CA LEU A 60 9.42 -21.44 -15.81
C LEU A 60 8.08 -20.68 -15.87
N ILE A 61 8.12 -19.41 -16.28
CA ILE A 61 6.93 -18.57 -16.52
C ILE A 61 6.08 -19.17 -17.65
N LYS A 62 6.69 -19.55 -18.79
CA LYS A 62 5.97 -20.22 -19.89
C LYS A 62 5.34 -21.55 -19.47
N GLY A 63 6.08 -22.41 -18.76
CA GLY A 63 5.58 -23.70 -18.29
C GLY A 63 4.51 -23.61 -17.19
N GLY A 64 4.54 -22.55 -16.38
CA GLY A 64 3.51 -22.25 -15.38
C GLY A 64 2.23 -21.69 -16.01
N ILE A 65 2.37 -20.80 -16.99
CA ILE A 65 1.23 -20.25 -17.75
C ILE A 65 0.50 -21.35 -18.54
N GLN A 66 1.23 -22.24 -19.22
CA GLN A 66 0.65 -23.34 -20.00
C GLN A 66 -0.18 -24.30 -19.13
N ARG A 67 0.36 -24.72 -17.97
CA ARG A 67 -0.36 -25.59 -17.01
C ARG A 67 -1.61 -24.92 -16.43
N ASN A 68 -1.55 -23.61 -16.19
CA ASN A 68 -2.67 -22.87 -15.63
C ASN A 68 -3.78 -22.59 -16.64
N ILE A 69 -3.44 -22.45 -17.93
CA ILE A 69 -4.43 -22.40 -19.02
C ILE A 69 -5.15 -23.76 -19.15
N GLU A 70 -4.43 -24.86 -19.01
CA GLU A 70 -5.01 -26.22 -19.02
C GLU A 70 -5.91 -26.48 -17.79
N GLU A 71 -5.56 -25.95 -16.62
CA GLU A 71 -6.38 -26.00 -15.39
C GLU A 71 -7.61 -25.08 -15.45
N MET A 72 -7.46 -23.85 -15.94
CA MET A 72 -8.58 -22.89 -16.07
C MET A 72 -9.60 -23.32 -17.14
N ASN A 73 -9.16 -23.99 -18.21
CA ASN A 73 -10.06 -24.57 -19.21
C ASN A 73 -10.93 -25.71 -18.67
N LYS A 74 -10.60 -26.28 -17.49
CA LYS A 74 -11.45 -27.26 -16.79
C LYS A 74 -12.61 -26.60 -16.01
N ILE A 75 -12.58 -25.28 -15.77
CA ILE A 75 -13.55 -24.57 -14.92
C ILE A 75 -14.58 -23.82 -15.80
N LYS A 76 -15.73 -24.45 -16.07
CA LYS A 76 -16.71 -24.06 -17.10
C LYS A 76 -17.57 -22.80 -16.85
N ASN A 77 -17.42 -22.07 -15.74
CA ASN A 77 -18.47 -21.13 -15.29
C ASN A 77 -18.12 -19.62 -15.25
N TYR A 78 -17.15 -19.13 -16.02
CA TYR A 78 -16.78 -17.69 -16.00
C TYR A 78 -17.25 -16.84 -17.20
N LYS A 79 -18.33 -17.22 -17.91
CA LYS A 79 -18.77 -16.51 -19.14
C LYS A 79 -19.77 -15.35 -18.95
N LYS A 80 -19.92 -14.72 -17.77
CA LYS A 80 -21.06 -13.80 -17.52
C LYS A 80 -20.78 -12.33 -17.13
N CYS A 81 -19.57 -11.79 -17.29
CA CYS A 81 -19.42 -10.33 -17.31
C CYS A 81 -18.55 -9.88 -18.50
N LYS A 82 -19.22 -9.69 -19.65
CA LYS A 82 -18.63 -9.39 -20.95
C LYS A 82 -17.64 -8.20 -20.86
N LEU A 83 -17.99 -7.10 -20.21
CA LEU A 83 -17.14 -5.91 -20.16
C LEU A 83 -15.81 -6.09 -19.40
N HIS A 84 -15.80 -6.84 -18.29
CA HIS A 84 -14.57 -7.06 -17.52
C HIS A 84 -13.67 -8.12 -18.18
N SER A 85 -14.25 -9.20 -18.71
CA SER A 85 -13.45 -10.12 -19.52
C SER A 85 -12.91 -9.44 -20.76
N ASP A 86 -13.68 -8.57 -21.41
CA ASP A 86 -13.24 -7.87 -22.61
C ASP A 86 -12.11 -6.88 -22.31
N LEU A 87 -12.13 -6.18 -21.15
CA LEU A 87 -11.05 -5.26 -20.76
C LEU A 87 -9.78 -5.97 -20.30
N VAL A 88 -9.91 -7.07 -19.53
CA VAL A 88 -8.75 -7.88 -19.10
C VAL A 88 -8.16 -8.65 -20.27
N ASN A 89 -9.00 -9.20 -21.15
CA ASN A 89 -8.55 -9.86 -22.37
C ASN A 89 -7.89 -8.85 -23.32
N LEU A 90 -8.44 -7.64 -23.47
CA LEU A 90 -7.82 -6.59 -24.30
C LEU A 90 -6.47 -6.14 -23.73
N TYR A 91 -6.35 -5.94 -22.42
CA TYR A 91 -5.08 -5.58 -21.79
C TYR A 91 -4.02 -6.68 -21.98
N ASN A 92 -4.40 -7.94 -21.75
CA ASN A 92 -3.51 -9.08 -21.91
C ASN A 92 -3.16 -9.34 -23.39
N GLU A 93 -4.13 -9.23 -24.31
CA GLU A 93 -3.90 -9.32 -25.76
C GLU A 93 -2.95 -8.22 -26.25
N LEU A 94 -3.12 -6.98 -25.77
CA LEU A 94 -2.22 -5.88 -26.14
C LEU A 94 -0.82 -6.12 -25.58
N GLN A 95 -0.69 -6.59 -24.33
CA GLN A 95 0.60 -6.88 -23.72
C GLN A 95 1.32 -8.05 -24.43
N GLU A 96 0.62 -9.15 -24.74
CA GLU A 96 1.19 -10.30 -25.46
C GLU A 96 1.54 -9.95 -26.91
N LYS A 97 0.60 -9.30 -27.63
CA LYS A 97 0.77 -9.01 -29.06
C LYS A 97 1.88 -8.00 -29.32
N TYR A 98 2.05 -6.98 -28.46
CA TYR A 98 3.11 -6.00 -28.64
C TYR A 98 4.48 -6.52 -28.19
N ILE A 99 4.57 -7.22 -27.06
CA ILE A 99 5.86 -7.77 -26.59
C ILE A 99 6.35 -8.86 -27.56
N ILE A 100 5.47 -9.75 -28.04
CA ILE A 100 5.85 -10.81 -28.97
C ILE A 100 6.22 -10.24 -30.34
N ASN A 101 5.48 -9.27 -30.88
CA ASN A 101 5.81 -8.67 -32.18
C ASN A 101 7.11 -7.87 -32.13
N ILE A 102 7.38 -7.12 -31.06
CA ILE A 102 8.63 -6.37 -30.92
C ILE A 102 9.82 -7.35 -30.85
N VAL A 103 9.73 -8.39 -30.03
CA VAL A 103 10.80 -9.40 -29.90
C VAL A 103 10.99 -10.22 -31.19
N GLN A 104 9.92 -10.52 -31.92
CA GLN A 104 9.99 -11.27 -33.18
C GLN A 104 10.54 -10.43 -34.35
N GLU A 105 10.13 -9.16 -34.46
CA GLU A 105 10.66 -8.25 -35.49
C GLU A 105 12.11 -7.85 -35.19
N GLU A 106 12.48 -7.62 -33.93
CA GLU A 106 13.88 -7.41 -33.52
C GLU A 106 14.74 -8.61 -33.89
N LYS A 107 14.27 -9.83 -33.62
CA LYS A 107 14.97 -11.07 -33.99
C LYS A 107 15.10 -11.24 -35.50
N LYS A 108 14.03 -10.96 -36.26
CA LYS A 108 14.01 -11.12 -37.72
C LYS A 108 14.91 -10.10 -38.42
N LEU A 109 14.90 -8.85 -37.97
CA LEU A 109 15.80 -7.79 -38.44
C LEU A 109 17.26 -8.14 -38.13
N ARG A 110 17.54 -8.57 -36.89
CA ARG A 110 18.86 -9.04 -36.46
C ARG A 110 19.35 -10.22 -37.32
N ASP A 111 18.52 -11.23 -37.55
CA ASP A 111 18.90 -12.44 -38.31
C ASP A 111 19.05 -12.17 -39.83
N SER A 112 18.28 -11.24 -40.40
CA SER A 112 18.43 -10.82 -41.80
C SER A 112 19.72 -10.02 -41.99
N PHE A 113 20.01 -9.12 -41.05
CA PHE A 113 21.17 -8.26 -41.10
C PHE A 113 22.48 -8.99 -40.81
N LEU A 114 22.51 -9.89 -39.82
CA LEU A 114 23.67 -10.76 -39.57
C LEU A 114 24.01 -11.63 -40.79
N ARG A 115 23.01 -12.08 -41.54
CA ARG A 115 23.24 -12.75 -42.83
C ARG A 115 23.85 -11.81 -43.87
N GLY A 116 23.38 -10.56 -43.96
CA GLY A 116 23.98 -9.55 -44.84
C GLY A 116 25.43 -9.21 -44.49
N ILE A 117 25.75 -9.10 -43.20
CA ILE A 117 27.12 -8.89 -42.71
C ILE A 117 28.00 -10.09 -43.02
N MET A 118 27.54 -11.32 -42.77
CA MET A 118 28.31 -12.53 -43.06
C MET A 118 28.63 -12.66 -44.55
N VAL A 119 27.68 -12.32 -45.42
CA VAL A 119 27.89 -12.28 -46.87
C VAL A 119 28.94 -11.22 -47.22
N LYS A 120 28.78 -9.96 -46.77
CA LYS A 120 29.75 -8.89 -47.06
C LYS A 120 31.14 -9.13 -46.46
N LEU A 121 31.25 -9.72 -45.27
CA LEU A 121 32.53 -10.09 -44.66
C LEU A 121 33.20 -11.23 -45.42
N SER A 122 32.43 -12.20 -45.93
CA SER A 122 32.98 -13.26 -46.78
C SER A 122 33.45 -12.73 -48.14
N GLU A 123 32.74 -11.74 -48.71
CA GLU A 123 33.17 -11.03 -49.92
C GLU A 123 34.42 -10.18 -49.66
N LEU A 124 34.49 -9.43 -48.56
CA LEU A 124 35.65 -8.60 -48.21
C LEU A 124 36.92 -9.41 -47.92
N LYS A 125 36.80 -10.61 -47.33
CA LYS A 125 37.94 -11.53 -47.13
C LYS A 125 38.53 -12.06 -48.44
N SER A 126 37.85 -11.90 -49.58
CA SER A 126 38.33 -12.35 -50.88
C SER A 126 39.14 -11.30 -51.67
N TYR A 127 39.23 -10.06 -51.18
CA TYR A 127 39.94 -8.98 -51.87
C TYR A 127 41.38 -8.79 -51.35
N PRO A 128 42.42 -8.85 -52.22
CA PRO A 128 43.83 -8.74 -51.80
C PRO A 128 44.22 -7.42 -51.11
N ASN A 129 43.43 -6.35 -51.25
CA ASN A 129 43.73 -5.01 -50.73
C ASN A 129 42.57 -4.42 -49.88
N TYR A 130 41.85 -5.24 -49.10
CA TYR A 130 40.65 -4.75 -48.37
C TYR A 130 40.92 -3.55 -47.43
N MET A 131 42.15 -3.43 -46.90
CA MET A 131 42.59 -2.31 -46.06
C MET A 131 42.62 -0.96 -46.80
N GLU A 132 42.88 -0.97 -48.11
CA GLU A 132 42.92 0.24 -48.93
C GLU A 132 41.50 0.72 -49.28
N LEU A 133 40.57 -0.23 -49.49
CA LEU A 133 39.14 0.03 -49.69
C LEU A 133 38.45 0.54 -48.42
N PHE A 134 38.82 0.01 -47.25
CA PHE A 134 38.32 0.46 -45.96
C PHE A 134 38.70 1.93 -45.68
N ASN A 135 39.94 2.30 -45.99
CA ASN A 135 40.44 3.67 -45.81
C ASN A 135 39.82 4.67 -46.81
N ASN A 136 39.50 4.25 -48.04
CA ASN A 136 38.92 5.13 -49.06
C ASN A 136 37.43 5.46 -48.85
N ASN A 137 36.68 4.57 -48.17
CA ASN A 137 35.26 4.79 -47.89
C ASN A 137 34.99 5.66 -46.65
N TYR A 138 36.03 6.06 -45.91
CA TYR A 138 35.91 6.86 -44.67
C TYR A 138 36.17 8.36 -44.85
N LYS A 139 35.90 8.90 -46.05
CA LYS A 139 36.03 10.34 -46.36
C LYS A 139 35.03 11.25 -45.64
N GLU A 140 33.95 10.71 -45.05
CA GLU A 140 32.93 11.50 -44.34
C GLU A 140 33.33 11.92 -42.91
N VAL A 141 34.52 11.54 -42.43
CA VAL A 141 35.03 11.95 -41.09
C VAL A 141 35.63 13.36 -41.09
N GLU A 142 35.81 13.99 -42.26
CA GLU A 142 36.34 15.37 -42.34
C GLU A 142 35.41 16.44 -41.71
N ASP A 143 34.13 16.16 -41.48
CA ASP A 143 33.18 17.12 -40.90
C ASP A 143 33.01 17.02 -39.38
N LEU A 144 33.67 16.08 -38.70
CA LEU A 144 33.58 15.93 -37.24
C LEU A 144 34.40 16.98 -36.47
N SER A 145 33.96 17.29 -35.24
CA SER A 145 34.67 18.20 -34.34
C SER A 145 36.08 17.67 -33.98
N PRO A 146 37.03 18.55 -33.64
CA PRO A 146 38.41 18.16 -33.35
C PRO A 146 38.56 17.14 -32.23
N GLU A 147 37.76 17.23 -31.15
CA GLU A 147 37.78 16.23 -30.06
C GLU A 147 37.33 14.84 -30.54
N ASN A 148 36.24 14.77 -31.31
CA ASN A 148 35.73 13.49 -31.82
C ASN A 148 36.69 12.86 -32.84
N LYS A 149 37.38 13.68 -33.64
CA LYS A 149 38.44 13.19 -34.54
C LYS A 149 39.62 12.60 -33.79
N MET A 150 39.98 13.18 -32.63
CA MET A 150 41.10 12.72 -31.81
C MET A 150 40.76 11.43 -31.07
N GLU A 151 39.57 11.32 -30.50
CA GLU A 151 39.08 10.12 -29.81
C GLU A 151 38.89 8.94 -30.79
N ILE A 152 38.34 9.19 -31.99
CA ILE A 152 38.22 8.17 -33.03
C ILE A 152 39.60 7.73 -33.55
N LYS A 153 40.57 8.65 -33.69
CA LYS A 153 41.94 8.30 -34.08
C LYS A 153 42.66 7.45 -33.02
N GLU A 154 42.58 7.81 -31.75
CA GLU A 154 43.19 7.02 -30.67
C GLU A 154 42.53 5.65 -30.53
N THR A 155 41.21 5.58 -30.70
CA THR A 155 40.45 4.34 -30.66
C THR A 155 40.78 3.44 -31.86
N LEU A 156 40.89 3.99 -33.08
CA LEU A 156 41.28 3.23 -34.28
C LEU A 156 42.72 2.69 -34.18
N VAL A 157 43.67 3.49 -33.67
CA VAL A 157 45.06 3.04 -33.46
C VAL A 157 45.15 1.89 -32.44
N ASN A 158 44.29 1.91 -31.41
CA ASN A 158 44.23 0.85 -30.39
C ASN A 158 43.43 -0.40 -30.83
N ILE A 159 42.58 -0.29 -31.86
CA ILE A 159 41.78 -1.39 -32.41
C ILE A 159 42.51 -2.10 -33.56
N MET A 160 43.35 -1.40 -34.32
CA MET A 160 44.09 -1.98 -35.46
C MET A 160 45.17 -3.00 -35.07
N SER A 161 45.40 -3.26 -33.77
CA SER A 161 46.33 -4.28 -33.27
C SER A 161 45.66 -5.56 -32.76
N ASP A 162 44.31 -5.65 -32.76
CA ASP A 162 43.57 -6.75 -32.12
C ASP A 162 42.26 -7.06 -32.87
N GLU A 163 42.24 -8.15 -33.65
CA GLU A 163 41.09 -8.59 -34.47
C GLU A 163 39.79 -8.74 -33.66
N MET A 164 39.86 -9.11 -32.36
CA MET A 164 38.67 -9.23 -31.51
C MET A 164 37.97 -7.89 -31.27
N LYS A 165 38.71 -6.78 -31.23
CA LYS A 165 38.15 -5.44 -30.98
C LYS A 165 37.46 -4.86 -32.22
N LEU A 166 37.86 -5.30 -33.41
CA LEU A 166 37.23 -4.89 -34.66
C LEU A 166 35.84 -5.53 -34.81
N GLU A 167 35.68 -6.80 -34.43
CA GLU A 167 34.37 -7.45 -34.38
C GLU A 167 33.44 -6.79 -33.36
N GLU A 168 33.97 -6.40 -32.19
CA GLU A 168 33.21 -5.67 -31.17
C GLU A 168 32.78 -4.26 -31.65
N LEU A 169 33.67 -3.54 -32.34
CA LEU A 169 33.34 -2.23 -32.93
C LEU A 169 32.27 -2.37 -34.03
N LEU A 170 32.42 -3.34 -34.93
CA LEU A 170 31.44 -3.59 -35.99
C LEU A 170 30.09 -4.03 -35.39
N TYR A 171 30.09 -4.80 -34.31
CA TYR A 171 28.89 -5.14 -33.54
C TYR A 171 28.24 -3.90 -32.92
N ASN A 172 29.02 -2.97 -32.36
CA ASN A 172 28.52 -1.75 -31.75
C ASN A 172 27.96 -0.74 -32.77
N ILE A 173 28.64 -0.55 -33.90
CA ILE A 173 28.17 0.30 -35.01
C ILE A 173 26.88 -0.30 -35.62
N SER A 174 26.84 -1.62 -35.77
CA SER A 174 25.67 -2.36 -36.27
C SER A 174 24.45 -2.23 -35.37
N ASN A 175 24.64 -2.35 -34.05
CA ASN A 175 23.56 -2.14 -33.09
C ASN A 175 23.06 -0.70 -33.09
N THR A 176 23.93 0.27 -33.41
CA THR A 176 23.53 1.67 -33.52
C THR A 176 22.62 1.92 -34.72
N ASN A 177 22.89 1.31 -35.89
CA ASN A 177 22.03 1.48 -37.07
C ASN A 177 20.67 0.78 -36.93
N ILE A 178 20.63 -0.44 -36.39
CA ILE A 178 19.36 -1.14 -36.09
C ILE A 178 18.55 -0.35 -35.06
N ARG A 179 19.23 0.21 -34.05
CA ARG A 179 18.61 1.09 -33.06
C ARG A 179 17.98 2.33 -33.71
N LEU A 180 18.68 3.01 -34.62
CA LEU A 180 18.15 4.17 -35.33
C LEU A 180 16.91 3.84 -36.18
N GLU A 181 16.90 2.70 -36.88
CA GLU A 181 15.74 2.28 -37.68
C GLU A 181 14.52 1.91 -36.80
N ILE A 182 14.76 1.29 -35.64
CA ILE A 182 13.70 1.01 -34.65
C ILE A 182 13.18 2.32 -34.03
N GLU A 183 14.08 3.24 -33.68
CA GLU A 183 13.73 4.56 -33.16
C GLU A 183 12.87 5.35 -34.17
N GLU A 184 13.21 5.32 -35.46
CA GLU A 184 12.43 5.97 -36.54
C GLU A 184 11.03 5.36 -36.70
N LYS A 185 10.90 4.03 -36.68
CA LYS A 185 9.58 3.35 -36.74
C LYS A 185 8.72 3.61 -35.50
N ILE A 186 9.34 3.69 -34.32
CA ILE A 186 8.66 4.05 -33.06
C ILE A 186 8.18 5.51 -33.12
N LEU A 187 9.02 6.42 -33.64
CA LEU A 187 8.67 7.83 -33.84
C LEU A 187 7.45 7.99 -34.77
N MET A 188 7.46 7.33 -35.93
CA MET A 188 6.31 7.35 -36.86
C MET A 188 5.03 6.80 -36.22
N CYS A 189 5.13 5.70 -35.44
CA CYS A 189 3.97 5.14 -34.75
C CYS A 189 3.42 6.06 -33.65
N ASN A 190 4.28 6.87 -33.02
CA ASN A 190 3.89 7.84 -32.00
C ASN A 190 3.18 9.06 -32.61
N GLU A 191 3.64 9.54 -33.78
CA GLU A 191 2.99 10.66 -34.48
C GLU A 191 1.54 10.32 -34.88
N ASP A 192 1.30 9.11 -35.40
CA ASP A 192 -0.05 8.64 -35.76
C ASP A 192 -1.00 8.54 -34.56
N GLN A 193 -0.49 8.18 -33.38
CA GLN A 193 -1.30 8.10 -32.16
C GLN A 193 -1.57 9.48 -31.56
N VAL A 194 -0.59 10.39 -31.61
CA VAL A 194 -0.76 11.79 -31.21
C VAL A 194 -1.81 12.47 -32.07
N GLU A 195 -1.80 12.23 -33.38
CA GLU A 195 -2.80 12.76 -34.31
C GLU A 195 -4.21 12.24 -33.98
N LYS A 196 -4.35 10.96 -33.64
CA LYS A 196 -5.63 10.39 -33.18
C LYS A 196 -6.12 11.02 -31.87
N ILE A 197 -5.22 11.30 -30.92
CA ILE A 197 -5.57 12.00 -29.67
C ILE A 197 -6.06 13.42 -29.98
N ASN A 198 -5.38 14.15 -30.87
CA ASN A 198 -5.79 15.50 -31.29
C ASN A 198 -7.15 15.50 -31.99
N GLN A 199 -7.44 14.49 -32.82
CA GLN A 199 -8.74 14.35 -33.47
C GLN A 199 -9.87 14.07 -32.48
N LEU A 200 -9.63 13.22 -31.47
CA LEU A 200 -10.59 12.95 -30.40
C LEU A 200 -10.85 14.17 -29.52
N GLU A 201 -9.81 14.96 -29.24
CA GLU A 201 -9.93 16.23 -28.51
C GLU A 201 -10.84 17.22 -29.26
N LYS A 202 -10.63 17.40 -30.56
CA LYS A 202 -11.49 18.27 -31.38
C LYS A 202 -12.95 17.80 -31.36
N GLN A 203 -13.19 16.49 -31.43
CA GLN A 203 -14.53 15.91 -31.33
C GLN A 203 -15.14 16.16 -29.94
N LEU A 204 -14.33 16.13 -28.88
CA LEU A 204 -14.77 16.49 -27.53
C LEU A 204 -15.19 17.94 -27.42
N ASP A 205 -14.41 18.88 -27.98
CA ASP A 205 -14.75 20.31 -27.95
C ASP A 205 -16.07 20.62 -28.69
N GLU A 206 -16.32 19.92 -29.80
CA GLU A 206 -17.58 19.99 -30.55
C GLU A 206 -18.75 19.44 -29.73
N LEU A 207 -18.57 18.31 -29.04
CA LEU A 207 -19.59 17.70 -28.18
C LEU A 207 -19.84 18.50 -26.90
N GLU A 208 -18.82 19.11 -26.31
CA GLU A 208 -18.95 20.02 -25.18
C GLU A 208 -19.80 21.23 -25.59
N SER A 209 -19.50 21.83 -26.74
CA SER A 209 -20.27 22.96 -27.29
C SER A 209 -21.72 22.55 -27.57
N LYS A 210 -21.95 21.37 -28.12
CA LYS A 210 -23.29 20.82 -28.36
C LYS A 210 -24.07 20.62 -27.05
N PHE A 211 -23.45 19.98 -26.06
CA PHE A 211 -24.05 19.76 -24.74
C PHE A 211 -24.36 21.07 -24.01
N VAL A 212 -23.47 22.06 -24.06
CA VAL A 212 -23.71 23.39 -23.48
C VAL A 212 -24.91 24.07 -24.13
N ASN A 213 -25.09 23.90 -25.45
CA ASN A 213 -26.18 24.54 -26.19
C ASN A 213 -27.53 23.83 -26.01
N ASP A 214 -27.56 22.50 -26.02
CA ASP A 214 -28.81 21.73 -26.01
C ASP A 214 -29.22 21.21 -24.62
N ASN A 215 -28.25 21.03 -23.72
CA ASN A 215 -28.38 20.47 -22.37
C ASN A 215 -29.24 19.19 -22.31
N THR A 216 -29.15 18.35 -23.35
CA THR A 216 -29.93 17.11 -23.44
C THR A 216 -29.19 15.91 -22.81
N LEU A 217 -29.95 14.89 -22.40
CA LEU A 217 -29.38 13.66 -21.87
C LEU A 217 -28.58 12.89 -22.93
N ASP A 218 -29.00 12.96 -24.19
CA ASP A 218 -28.34 12.26 -25.29
C ASP A 218 -26.98 12.87 -25.62
N SER A 219 -26.87 14.19 -25.68
CA SER A 219 -25.57 14.87 -25.86
C SER A 219 -24.64 14.68 -24.67
N SER A 220 -25.18 14.59 -23.44
CA SER A 220 -24.40 14.25 -22.23
C SER A 220 -23.79 12.84 -22.32
N ASN A 221 -24.59 11.84 -22.75
CA ASN A 221 -24.10 10.47 -22.91
C ASN A 221 -23.06 10.37 -24.03
N GLU A 222 -23.30 11.04 -25.15
CA GLU A 222 -22.37 11.10 -26.29
C GLU A 222 -21.03 11.73 -25.87
N LEU A 223 -21.06 12.85 -25.14
CA LEU A 223 -19.88 13.51 -24.59
C LEU A 223 -19.11 12.59 -23.64
N LYS A 224 -19.83 11.86 -22.76
CA LYS A 224 -19.22 10.92 -21.81
C LYS A 224 -18.52 9.75 -22.49
N ASP A 225 -19.17 9.13 -23.47
CA ASP A 225 -18.60 7.99 -24.20
C ASP A 225 -17.34 8.42 -24.94
N LYS A 226 -17.38 9.62 -25.55
CA LYS A 226 -16.22 10.18 -26.24
C LYS A 226 -15.08 10.56 -25.30
N MET A 227 -15.39 11.08 -24.11
CA MET A 227 -14.38 11.42 -23.11
C MET A 227 -13.70 10.17 -22.57
N THR A 228 -14.47 9.09 -22.40
CA THR A 228 -13.94 7.78 -21.99
C THR A 228 -12.97 7.24 -23.06
N GLU A 229 -13.32 7.37 -24.34
CA GLU A 229 -12.46 6.98 -25.46
C GLU A 229 -11.16 7.78 -25.49
N PHE A 230 -11.25 9.11 -25.31
CA PHE A 230 -10.09 10.01 -25.25
C PHE A 230 -9.13 9.66 -24.11
N LEU A 231 -9.65 9.54 -22.88
CA LEU A 231 -8.83 9.21 -21.70
C LEU A 231 -8.14 7.85 -21.87
N ARG A 232 -8.84 6.86 -22.43
CA ARG A 232 -8.25 5.55 -22.75
C ARG A 232 -7.08 5.69 -23.71
N LYS A 233 -7.21 6.48 -24.78
CA LYS A 233 -6.14 6.68 -25.77
C LYS A 233 -4.93 7.42 -25.20
N CYS A 234 -5.14 8.41 -24.34
CA CYS A 234 -4.06 9.07 -23.60
C CYS A 234 -3.29 8.07 -22.72
N ILE A 235 -4.00 7.20 -21.98
CA ILE A 235 -3.38 6.18 -21.12
C ILE A 235 -2.59 5.16 -21.95
N GLU A 236 -3.17 4.66 -23.06
CA GLU A 236 -2.48 3.74 -23.98
C GLU A 236 -1.15 4.35 -24.44
N GLN A 237 -1.14 5.63 -24.84
CA GLN A 237 0.06 6.30 -25.31
C GLN A 237 1.08 6.57 -24.19
N ILE A 238 0.62 6.93 -22.99
CA ILE A 238 1.47 7.11 -21.81
C ILE A 238 2.18 5.79 -21.46
N VAL A 239 1.48 4.66 -21.51
CA VAL A 239 2.05 3.34 -21.23
C VAL A 239 3.08 2.95 -22.28
N VAL A 240 2.79 3.20 -23.58
CA VAL A 240 3.75 2.96 -24.67
C VAL A 240 5.03 3.78 -24.47
N ASN A 241 4.89 5.06 -24.11
CA ASN A 241 6.04 5.95 -23.91
C ASN A 241 6.85 5.62 -22.64
N ASN A 242 6.19 5.27 -21.52
CA ASN A 242 6.89 4.94 -20.26
C ASN A 242 7.69 3.63 -20.33
N ASN A 243 7.31 2.71 -21.23
CA ASN A 243 8.06 1.47 -21.45
C ASN A 243 9.27 1.64 -22.37
N ASN A 244 9.41 2.81 -23.02
CA ASN A 244 10.57 3.12 -23.86
C ASN A 244 11.68 3.78 -23.04
N LYS A 245 12.73 3.01 -22.76
CA LYS A 245 13.85 3.39 -21.87
C LYS A 245 14.81 4.43 -22.45
N TYR A 246 14.59 4.91 -23.68
CA TYR A 246 15.61 5.57 -24.51
C TYR A 246 15.19 6.90 -25.13
N GLN A 247 14.58 7.81 -24.37
CA GLN A 247 14.05 9.01 -25.01
C GLN A 247 14.07 10.25 -24.09
N SER A 248 15.00 11.18 -24.34
CA SER A 248 15.03 12.50 -23.72
C SER A 248 14.05 13.49 -24.38
N ASP A 249 13.75 13.30 -25.66
CA ASP A 249 13.04 14.29 -26.49
C ASP A 249 11.52 14.07 -26.55
N SER A 250 11.04 12.85 -26.30
CA SER A 250 9.60 12.55 -26.22
C SER A 250 8.94 12.99 -24.91
N ASN A 251 9.72 13.50 -23.96
CA ASN A 251 9.20 14.16 -22.76
C ASN A 251 8.27 15.33 -23.11
N SER A 252 8.56 16.08 -24.18
CA SER A 252 7.72 17.22 -24.58
C SER A 252 6.33 16.82 -25.09
N VAL A 253 6.23 15.72 -25.85
CA VAL A 253 4.97 15.17 -26.35
C VAL A 253 4.19 14.50 -25.22
N LEU A 254 4.89 13.75 -24.35
CA LEU A 254 4.30 13.10 -23.18
C LEU A 254 3.70 14.15 -22.23
N ILE A 255 4.43 15.24 -21.94
CA ILE A 255 3.94 16.35 -21.10
C ILE A 255 2.66 16.95 -21.69
N LYS A 256 2.61 17.18 -23.02
CA LYS A 256 1.40 17.70 -23.68
C LYS A 256 0.22 16.74 -23.58
N ILE A 257 0.44 15.42 -23.72
CA ILE A 257 -0.62 14.41 -23.55
C ILE A 257 -1.11 14.37 -22.10
N TYR A 258 -0.20 14.45 -21.12
CA TYR A 258 -0.57 14.52 -19.70
C TYR A 258 -1.37 15.77 -19.36
N GLN A 259 -0.98 16.93 -19.89
CA GLN A 259 -1.72 18.19 -19.71
C GLN A 259 -3.15 18.06 -20.23
N LYS A 260 -3.31 17.60 -21.48
CA LYS A 260 -4.64 17.37 -22.09
C LYS A 260 -5.47 16.34 -21.32
N TYR A 261 -4.85 15.26 -20.85
CA TYR A 261 -5.51 14.26 -20.01
C TYR A 261 -6.05 14.88 -18.72
N HIS A 262 -5.26 15.70 -18.02
CA HIS A 262 -5.67 16.33 -16.78
C HIS A 262 -6.79 17.36 -16.97
N GLU A 263 -6.69 18.22 -17.99
CA GLU A 263 -7.71 19.22 -18.30
C GLU A 263 -9.07 18.57 -18.57
N LYS A 264 -9.12 17.52 -19.39
CA LYS A 264 -10.37 16.83 -19.72
C LYS A 264 -10.87 15.90 -18.61
N LEU A 265 -9.99 15.35 -17.76
CA LEU A 265 -10.39 14.58 -16.57
C LEU A 265 -11.13 15.47 -15.56
N GLU A 266 -10.74 16.74 -15.42
CA GLU A 266 -11.44 17.70 -14.56
C GLU A 266 -12.86 17.95 -15.07
N VAL A 267 -13.04 18.19 -16.37
CA VAL A 267 -14.37 18.32 -17.01
C VAL A 267 -15.19 17.05 -16.84
N PHE A 268 -14.59 15.87 -17.03
CA PHE A 268 -15.25 14.60 -16.79
C PHE A 268 -15.70 14.43 -15.34
N ASN A 269 -14.89 14.82 -14.37
CA ASN A 269 -15.25 14.76 -12.95
C ASN A 269 -16.39 15.73 -12.62
N ILE A 270 -16.39 16.93 -13.20
CA ILE A 270 -17.49 17.90 -13.07
C ILE A 270 -18.78 17.33 -13.67
N LEU A 271 -18.74 16.77 -14.89
CA LEU A 271 -19.89 16.14 -15.52
C LEU A 271 -20.38 14.91 -14.73
N SER A 272 -19.46 14.11 -14.20
CA SER A 272 -19.75 12.95 -13.36
C SER A 272 -20.41 13.33 -12.03
N SER A 273 -19.99 14.46 -11.45
CA SER A 273 -20.54 15.00 -10.20
C SER A 273 -21.96 15.57 -10.36
N ASN A 274 -22.37 15.88 -11.59
CA ASN A 274 -23.67 16.49 -11.90
C ASN A 274 -24.73 15.50 -12.40
N ILE A 275 -24.45 14.18 -12.47
CA ILE A 275 -25.42 13.18 -12.94
C ILE A 275 -26.09 12.45 -11.75
N PRO A 276 -27.40 12.65 -11.51
CA PRO A 276 -28.14 12.00 -10.43
C PRO A 276 -28.13 10.46 -10.47
N ARG A 277 -27.91 9.86 -11.66
CA ARG A 277 -27.80 8.39 -11.82
C ARG A 277 -26.54 7.76 -11.21
N PHE A 278 -25.54 8.55 -10.78
CA PHE A 278 -24.42 8.00 -10.03
C PHE A 278 -24.82 7.54 -8.62
N LYS A 279 -25.88 8.13 -8.02
CA LYS A 279 -26.41 7.75 -6.70
C LYS A 279 -26.78 6.26 -6.64
N GLU A 280 -27.54 5.78 -7.62
CA GLU A 280 -28.04 4.40 -7.67
C GLU A 280 -26.93 3.38 -7.98
N LYS A 281 -25.96 3.73 -8.83
CA LYS A 281 -24.86 2.82 -9.21
C LYS A 281 -23.78 2.78 -8.13
N TYR A 282 -23.48 3.91 -7.48
CA TYR A 282 -22.49 3.99 -6.42
C TYR A 282 -23.01 3.36 -5.13
N VAL A 283 -24.26 3.60 -4.70
CA VAL A 283 -24.86 2.90 -3.54
C VAL A 283 -24.91 1.38 -3.74
N ASN A 284 -25.23 0.90 -4.95
CA ASN A 284 -25.21 -0.54 -5.27
C ASN A 284 -23.80 -1.14 -5.38
N ILE A 285 -22.82 -0.37 -5.84
CA ILE A 285 -21.39 -0.74 -5.84
C ILE A 285 -20.90 -0.80 -4.39
N LEU A 286 -21.14 0.24 -3.59
CA LEU A 286 -20.68 0.36 -2.20
C LEU A 286 -21.28 -0.71 -1.27
N ASN A 287 -22.56 -1.06 -1.44
CA ASN A 287 -23.19 -2.16 -0.71
C ASN A 287 -22.61 -3.55 -1.06
N ARG A 288 -22.01 -3.71 -2.25
CA ARG A 288 -21.36 -4.97 -2.69
C ARG A 288 -19.89 -5.09 -2.26
N PHE A 289 -19.25 -4.00 -1.86
CA PHE A 289 -17.80 -3.95 -1.54
C PHE A 289 -17.49 -3.90 -0.04
N GLY A 290 -18.29 -4.56 0.80
CA GLY A 290 -18.13 -4.57 2.27
C GLY A 290 -16.76 -4.98 2.84
N HIS A 291 -15.82 -5.41 1.99
CA HIS A 291 -14.43 -5.74 2.37
C HIS A 291 -13.35 -4.92 1.63
N MET A 292 -13.69 -4.03 0.69
CA MET A 292 -12.74 -3.19 -0.08
C MET A 292 -12.75 -1.71 0.35
N SER A 293 -13.43 -1.33 1.44
CA SER A 293 -13.61 0.08 1.80
C SER A 293 -12.32 0.82 2.16
N ASP A 294 -11.29 0.12 2.64
CA ASP A 294 -10.09 0.78 3.15
C ASP A 294 -9.21 1.35 2.03
N SER A 295 -9.32 0.86 0.79
CA SER A 295 -8.55 1.37 -0.36
C SER A 295 -9.25 2.47 -1.18
N ILE A 296 -10.55 2.71 -0.96
CA ILE A 296 -11.34 3.76 -1.67
C ILE A 296 -11.23 5.11 -0.94
N ASN A 297 -10.52 5.14 0.20
CA ASN A 297 -10.67 6.16 1.23
C ASN A 297 -10.11 7.57 0.96
N PRO A 298 -9.01 7.80 0.23
CA PRO A 298 -8.42 9.15 0.18
C PRO A 298 -9.35 10.20 -0.45
N THR A 299 -10.39 9.79 -1.20
CA THR A 299 -11.31 10.70 -1.88
C THR A 299 -12.60 11.00 -1.12
N ILE A 300 -13.00 10.20 -0.11
CA ILE A 300 -14.30 10.40 0.57
C ILE A 300 -14.37 11.75 1.30
N ASN A 301 -13.22 12.21 1.78
CA ASN A 301 -13.04 13.49 2.48
C ASN A 301 -12.41 14.57 1.60
N GLN A 302 -12.28 14.31 0.29
CA GLN A 302 -11.80 15.30 -0.66
C GLN A 302 -12.72 16.52 -0.62
N ARG A 303 -12.09 17.69 -0.54
CA ARG A 303 -12.77 18.98 -0.58
C ARG A 303 -12.84 19.45 -2.04
N TYR A 304 -14.03 19.85 -2.45
CA TYR A 304 -14.36 20.38 -3.76
C TYR A 304 -14.49 21.91 -3.69
N ILE A 305 -15.24 22.50 -4.62
CA ILE A 305 -15.63 23.91 -4.60
C ILE A 305 -16.27 24.26 -3.25
N ASP A 306 -15.96 25.45 -2.72
CA ASP A 306 -16.39 25.91 -1.40
C ASP A 306 -15.86 25.09 -0.21
N PHE A 307 -14.83 24.28 -0.39
CA PHE A 307 -14.34 23.35 0.64
C PHE A 307 -15.38 22.31 1.10
N LYS A 308 -16.46 22.12 0.32
CA LYS A 308 -17.48 21.10 0.58
C LYS A 308 -16.94 19.71 0.24
N THR A 309 -17.33 18.72 1.02
CA THR A 309 -17.06 17.30 0.71
C THR A 309 -18.26 16.66 0.02
N ILE A 310 -18.11 15.41 -0.46
CA ILE A 310 -19.26 14.63 -0.95
C ILE A 310 -20.38 14.54 0.10
N PHE A 311 -20.02 14.51 1.39
CA PHE A 311 -20.97 14.47 2.47
C PHE A 311 -21.72 15.79 2.67
N HIS A 312 -21.10 16.94 2.39
CA HIS A 312 -21.80 18.23 2.35
C HIS A 312 -22.80 18.29 1.18
N ASN A 313 -22.38 17.81 0.00
CA ASN A 313 -23.24 17.82 -1.19
C ASN A 313 -24.45 16.93 -1.00
N GLU A 314 -24.27 15.74 -0.43
CA GLU A 314 -25.41 14.90 -0.09
C GLU A 314 -26.26 15.49 1.01
N ALA A 315 -25.67 16.10 2.05
CA ALA A 315 -26.43 16.77 3.10
C ALA A 315 -27.40 17.84 2.55
N LEU A 316 -27.00 18.57 1.49
CA LEU A 316 -27.82 19.56 0.78
C LEU A 316 -28.96 18.93 -0.04
N ASN A 317 -28.83 17.67 -0.45
CA ASN A 317 -29.80 16.96 -1.28
C ASN A 317 -30.78 16.11 -0.44
N ASN A 318 -31.44 16.74 0.54
CA ASN A 318 -32.32 16.09 1.52
C ASN A 318 -33.73 15.68 1.01
N LYS A 319 -33.99 15.83 -0.30
CA LYS A 319 -35.31 15.56 -0.90
C LYS A 319 -35.52 14.09 -1.26
N ASP A 320 -34.44 13.33 -1.41
CA ASP A 320 -34.52 11.95 -1.87
C ASP A 320 -35.02 11.01 -0.76
N SER A 321 -35.80 10.00 -1.15
CA SER A 321 -36.39 9.02 -0.21
C SER A 321 -35.35 8.11 0.44
N ASP A 322 -34.18 7.94 -0.18
CA ASP A 322 -33.06 7.12 0.28
C ASP A 322 -31.98 7.94 1.02
N TYR A 323 -32.24 9.23 1.27
CA TYR A 323 -31.30 10.17 1.85
C TYR A 323 -30.59 9.63 3.10
N ALA A 324 -31.36 9.13 4.07
CA ALA A 324 -30.79 8.67 5.34
C ALA A 324 -29.86 7.45 5.13
N ASP A 325 -30.18 6.57 4.18
CA ASP A 325 -29.34 5.41 3.86
C ASP A 325 -28.03 5.83 3.20
N VAL A 326 -28.07 6.81 2.29
CA VAL A 326 -26.88 7.39 1.66
C VAL A 326 -25.97 8.02 2.72
N MET A 327 -26.54 8.82 3.63
CA MET A 327 -25.76 9.47 4.68
C MET A 327 -25.10 8.45 5.62
N VAL A 328 -25.83 7.39 5.99
CA VAL A 328 -25.29 6.28 6.81
C VAL A 328 -24.18 5.53 6.08
N ALA A 329 -24.32 5.30 4.78
CA ALA A 329 -23.29 4.65 3.96
C ALA A 329 -22.00 5.49 3.91
N LEU A 330 -22.11 6.80 3.70
CA LEU A 330 -20.96 7.70 3.69
C LEU A 330 -20.24 7.71 5.06
N ILE A 331 -20.98 7.75 6.17
CA ILE A 331 -20.39 7.65 7.51
C ILE A 331 -19.64 6.33 7.69
N LYS A 332 -20.23 5.19 7.28
CA LYS A 332 -19.56 3.88 7.33
C LYS A 332 -18.27 3.85 6.52
N MET A 333 -18.21 4.58 5.41
CA MET A 333 -17.02 4.69 4.58
C MET A 333 -15.93 5.59 5.17
N GLY A 334 -16.21 6.31 6.27
CA GLY A 334 -15.23 7.22 6.89
C GLY A 334 -15.37 8.67 6.44
N ALA A 335 -16.55 9.07 5.92
CA ALA A 335 -16.82 10.48 5.67
C ALA A 335 -16.74 11.27 6.99
N ASN A 336 -15.90 12.30 7.00
CA ASN A 336 -15.67 13.17 8.14
C ASN A 336 -16.83 14.16 8.27
N VAL A 337 -17.69 13.87 9.23
CA VAL A 337 -18.92 14.62 9.53
C VAL A 337 -18.65 15.98 10.19
N SER A 338 -17.41 16.23 10.60
CA SER A 338 -16.99 17.44 11.34
C SER A 338 -16.29 18.47 10.44
N LEU A 339 -15.97 18.12 9.18
CA LEU A 339 -15.34 19.05 8.25
C LEU A 339 -16.21 20.26 8.04
N LYS A 340 -15.61 21.44 8.09
CA LYS A 340 -16.28 22.70 7.79
C LYS A 340 -15.98 23.15 6.37
N ASP A 341 -17.00 23.58 5.66
CA ASP A 341 -16.91 24.27 4.38
C ASP A 341 -16.35 25.71 4.53
N ASN A 342 -16.31 26.48 3.45
CA ASN A 342 -15.86 27.87 3.45
C ASN A 342 -16.74 28.82 4.28
N ASN A 343 -17.97 28.43 4.61
CA ASN A 343 -18.88 29.16 5.48
C ASN A 343 -18.73 28.76 6.95
N GLY A 344 -17.81 27.85 7.27
CA GLY A 344 -17.65 27.33 8.62
C GLY A 344 -18.74 26.35 9.04
N LYS A 345 -19.57 25.86 8.10
CA LYS A 345 -20.67 24.93 8.32
C LYS A 345 -20.23 23.50 8.08
N THR A 346 -20.70 22.58 8.93
CA THR A 346 -20.52 21.14 8.77
C THR A 346 -21.61 20.55 7.88
N PRO A 347 -21.48 19.30 7.36
CA PRO A 347 -22.57 18.63 6.65
C PRO A 347 -23.87 18.61 7.45
N PHE A 348 -23.80 18.36 8.77
CA PHE A 348 -24.98 18.33 9.63
C PHE A 348 -25.65 19.70 9.81
N ASP A 349 -25.00 20.80 9.47
CA ASP A 349 -25.63 22.14 9.46
C ASP A 349 -26.55 22.36 8.26
N TYR A 350 -26.45 21.53 7.22
CA TYR A 350 -27.31 21.58 6.04
C TYR A 350 -28.52 20.65 6.12
N ILE A 351 -28.52 19.70 7.06
CA ILE A 351 -29.62 18.73 7.24
C ILE A 351 -30.74 19.37 8.07
N ASP A 352 -31.97 19.30 7.58
CA ASP A 352 -33.13 19.73 8.36
C ASP A 352 -33.35 18.85 9.61
N SER A 353 -34.05 19.40 10.60
CA SER A 353 -34.25 18.75 11.91
C SER A 353 -35.05 17.44 11.84
N ASN A 354 -35.87 17.23 10.81
CA ASN A 354 -36.64 16.00 10.67
C ASN A 354 -35.77 14.90 10.07
N LYS A 355 -34.99 15.24 9.03
CA LYS A 355 -34.07 14.33 8.35
C LYS A 355 -32.88 13.94 9.22
N ILE A 356 -32.40 14.81 10.09
CA ILE A 356 -31.33 14.43 11.03
C ILE A 356 -31.82 13.36 12.03
N GLY A 357 -33.11 13.38 12.41
CA GLY A 357 -33.73 12.33 13.21
C GLY A 357 -33.73 10.99 12.49
N GLU A 358 -34.11 10.99 11.21
CA GLU A 358 -34.09 9.79 10.35
C GLU A 358 -32.67 9.20 10.20
N VAL A 359 -31.67 10.06 9.94
CA VAL A 359 -30.25 9.65 9.88
C VAL A 359 -29.80 9.07 11.22
N TYR A 360 -30.15 9.70 12.34
CA TYR A 360 -29.82 9.24 13.69
C TYR A 360 -30.41 7.86 14.00
N ASP A 361 -31.68 7.64 13.66
CA ASP A 361 -32.36 6.36 13.88
C ASP A 361 -31.76 5.26 13.00
N ASN A 362 -31.43 5.56 11.74
CA ASN A 362 -30.77 4.61 10.85
C ASN A 362 -29.34 4.28 11.29
N LEU A 363 -28.58 5.25 11.83
CA LEU A 363 -27.29 5.00 12.44
C LEU A 363 -27.41 4.07 13.64
N ASN A 364 -28.36 4.31 14.55
CA ASN A 364 -28.61 3.42 15.71
C ASN A 364 -29.01 2.00 15.29
N LYS A 365 -29.90 1.88 14.31
CA LYS A 365 -30.29 0.59 13.70
C LYS A 365 -29.11 -0.11 13.03
N SER A 366 -28.18 0.64 12.45
CA SER A 366 -26.97 0.06 11.89
C SER A 366 -25.98 -0.34 12.97
N LEU A 367 -25.86 0.44 14.05
CA LEU A 367 -24.97 0.15 15.18
C LEU A 367 -25.39 -1.14 15.88
N SER A 368 -26.69 -1.37 16.07
CA SER A 368 -27.19 -2.60 16.71
C SER A 368 -26.91 -3.87 15.91
N LYS A 369 -26.65 -3.74 14.60
CA LYS A 369 -26.27 -4.84 13.70
C LYS A 369 -24.77 -4.99 13.51
N THR A 370 -23.98 -4.03 13.98
CA THR A 370 -22.54 -3.97 13.73
C THR A 370 -21.79 -4.19 15.04
N ASN A 371 -20.66 -4.88 15.00
CA ASN A 371 -19.79 -4.92 16.16
C ASN A 371 -19.25 -3.50 16.45
N VAL A 372 -19.57 -2.94 17.61
CA VAL A 372 -19.19 -1.58 18.04
C VAL A 372 -17.67 -1.39 18.07
N GLU A 373 -16.92 -2.47 18.29
CA GLU A 373 -15.44 -2.48 18.31
C GLU A 373 -14.82 -2.60 16.91
N SER A 374 -15.62 -2.69 15.85
CA SER A 374 -15.09 -2.65 14.48
C SER A 374 -14.86 -1.21 14.02
N ALA A 375 -14.00 -1.00 13.03
CA ALA A 375 -13.81 0.33 12.44
C ALA A 375 -15.15 0.94 11.96
N PHE A 376 -16.04 0.12 11.37
CA PHE A 376 -17.39 0.53 11.00
C PHE A 376 -18.25 0.92 12.20
N GLY A 377 -18.24 0.11 13.27
CA GLY A 377 -18.98 0.38 14.49
C GLY A 377 -18.56 1.70 15.12
N ILE A 378 -17.25 1.96 15.18
CA ILE A 378 -16.69 3.21 15.70
C ILE A 378 -17.07 4.40 14.83
N ARG A 379 -17.00 4.29 13.49
CA ARG A 379 -17.44 5.34 12.55
C ARG A 379 -18.92 5.69 12.73
N ILE A 380 -19.78 4.68 12.84
CA ILE A 380 -21.22 4.87 13.11
C ILE A 380 -21.42 5.58 14.45
N LEU A 381 -20.73 5.11 15.50
CA LEU A 381 -20.81 5.70 16.83
C LEU A 381 -20.32 7.16 16.86
N ARG A 382 -19.30 7.49 16.06
CA ARG A 382 -18.87 8.88 15.85
C ARG A 382 -19.97 9.72 15.21
N GLY A 383 -20.61 9.22 14.16
CA GLY A 383 -21.73 9.91 13.51
C GLY A 383 -22.88 10.20 14.48
N ILE A 384 -23.25 9.21 15.32
CA ILE A 384 -24.26 9.35 16.38
C ILE A 384 -23.85 10.44 17.38
N LEU A 385 -22.61 10.37 17.89
CA LEU A 385 -22.08 11.31 18.86
C LEU A 385 -22.06 12.75 18.34
N GLU A 386 -21.70 12.94 17.07
CA GLU A 386 -21.68 14.25 16.42
C GLU A 386 -23.08 14.85 16.31
N ILE A 387 -24.09 14.05 15.97
CA ILE A 387 -25.50 14.49 15.96
C ILE A 387 -25.95 14.85 17.39
N GLU A 388 -25.60 14.05 18.39
CA GLU A 388 -25.97 14.29 19.78
C GLU A 388 -25.39 15.60 20.31
N ILE A 389 -24.11 15.83 20.07
CA ILE A 389 -23.43 17.05 20.54
C ILE A 389 -23.97 18.27 19.79
N THR A 390 -24.04 18.21 18.46
CA THR A 390 -24.35 19.40 17.65
C THR A 390 -25.83 19.75 17.63
N LYS A 391 -26.74 18.77 17.71
CA LYS A 391 -28.19 19.00 17.56
C LYS A 391 -29.00 18.74 18.82
N LYS A 392 -28.52 17.88 19.72
CA LYS A 392 -29.25 17.51 20.95
C LYS A 392 -28.62 18.06 22.22
N ASN A 393 -27.41 18.63 22.14
CA ASN A 393 -26.61 19.02 23.30
C ASN A 393 -26.47 17.88 24.33
N ASN A 394 -26.31 16.64 23.83
CA ASN A 394 -26.15 15.42 24.62
C ASN A 394 -24.74 14.83 24.35
N ASN A 395 -24.12 14.24 25.36
CA ASN A 395 -22.81 13.58 25.30
C ASN A 395 -22.80 12.18 25.95
N GLU A 396 -23.95 11.55 26.17
CA GLU A 396 -24.07 10.22 26.79
C GLU A 396 -23.24 9.13 26.07
N ASN A 397 -23.13 9.19 24.74
CA ASN A 397 -22.34 8.20 23.98
C ASN A 397 -20.83 8.49 23.94
N LEU A 398 -20.35 9.57 24.55
CA LEU A 398 -18.95 9.98 24.47
C LEU A 398 -18.01 8.97 25.14
N GLU A 399 -18.35 8.50 26.34
CA GLU A 399 -17.58 7.47 27.04
C GLU A 399 -17.62 6.14 26.26
N LYS A 400 -18.81 5.74 25.78
CA LYS A 400 -18.99 4.54 24.95
C LYS A 400 -18.12 4.60 23.69
N TYR A 401 -18.02 5.77 23.07
CA TYR A 401 -17.19 6.01 21.90
C TYR A 401 -15.71 5.79 22.20
N PHE A 402 -15.17 6.41 23.25
CA PHE A 402 -13.77 6.25 23.61
C PHE A 402 -13.43 4.84 24.09
N ASN A 403 -14.33 4.18 24.82
CA ASN A 403 -14.20 2.76 25.19
C ASN A 403 -14.10 1.87 23.94
N SER A 404 -14.93 2.13 22.92
CA SER A 404 -14.92 1.36 21.67
C SER A 404 -13.61 1.53 20.90
N ILE A 405 -13.04 2.75 20.89
CA ILE A 405 -11.70 3.01 20.31
C ILE A 405 -10.64 2.20 21.06
N MET A 406 -10.64 2.24 22.39
CA MET A 406 -9.67 1.49 23.20
C MET A 406 -9.76 -0.02 22.90
N ALA A 407 -10.96 -0.57 22.86
CA ALA A 407 -11.18 -1.98 22.54
C ALA A 407 -10.68 -2.35 21.13
N PHE A 408 -10.95 -1.50 20.13
CA PHE A 408 -10.44 -1.69 18.78
C PHE A 408 -8.91 -1.68 18.72
N VAL A 409 -8.24 -0.73 19.40
CA VAL A 409 -6.78 -0.66 19.41
C VAL A 409 -6.19 -1.89 20.11
N LYS A 410 -6.71 -2.26 21.29
CA LYS A 410 -6.29 -3.48 22.00
C LYS A 410 -6.35 -4.73 21.12
N LYS A 411 -7.43 -4.87 20.34
CA LYS A 411 -7.64 -6.03 19.47
C LYS A 411 -6.72 -6.07 18.24
N ASN A 412 -6.29 -4.91 17.73
CA ASN A 412 -5.58 -4.81 16.46
C ASN A 412 -4.10 -4.45 16.57
N LYS A 413 -3.62 -3.99 17.72
CA LYS A 413 -2.23 -3.53 17.92
C LYS A 413 -1.17 -4.60 17.57
N ASP A 414 -1.50 -5.89 17.69
CA ASP A 414 -0.59 -7.01 17.41
C ASP A 414 -0.77 -7.56 15.98
N LEU A 415 -1.84 -7.13 15.28
CA LEU A 415 -2.20 -7.59 13.93
C LEU A 415 -1.84 -6.59 12.84
N LYS A 416 -1.63 -5.32 13.21
CA LYS A 416 -1.44 -4.21 12.29
C LYS A 416 -0.15 -3.47 12.63
N SER A 417 0.50 -2.92 11.61
CA SER A 417 1.64 -2.03 11.84
C SER A 417 1.18 -0.75 12.56
N TYR A 418 2.14 -0.03 13.15
CA TYR A 418 1.85 1.27 13.75
C TYR A 418 1.27 2.24 12.71
N GLU A 419 1.83 2.27 11.50
CA GLU A 419 1.39 3.12 10.40
C GLU A 419 -0.04 2.77 9.94
N GLU A 420 -0.37 1.48 9.85
CA GLU A 420 -1.74 1.04 9.52
C GLU A 420 -2.74 1.45 10.62
N MET A 421 -2.35 1.31 11.90
CA MET A 421 -3.17 1.77 13.01
C MET A 421 -3.33 3.29 13.01
N GLU A 422 -2.25 4.02 12.72
CA GLU A 422 -2.24 5.47 12.64
C GLU A 422 -3.11 5.97 11.49
N ASP A 423 -3.08 5.31 10.33
CA ASP A 423 -3.93 5.62 9.18
C ASP A 423 -5.41 5.39 9.53
N ILE A 424 -5.75 4.23 10.10
CA ILE A 424 -7.13 3.92 10.47
C ILE A 424 -7.67 4.89 11.51
N LEU A 425 -6.87 5.14 12.55
CA LEU A 425 -7.24 6.03 13.61
C LEU A 425 -7.31 7.46 13.08
N GLY A 426 -6.28 7.96 12.42
CA GLY A 426 -6.18 9.35 11.94
C GLY A 426 -7.14 9.71 10.81
N ASN A 427 -7.39 8.82 9.86
CA ASN A 427 -8.18 9.14 8.68
C ASN A 427 -9.64 8.69 8.79
N HIS A 428 -9.95 7.73 9.67
CA HIS A 428 -11.27 7.09 9.67
C HIS A 428 -12.02 7.11 11.00
N ILE A 429 -11.32 7.38 12.11
CA ILE A 429 -11.92 7.35 13.45
C ILE A 429 -11.72 8.71 14.14
N TRP A 430 -10.57 9.34 13.95
CA TRP A 430 -10.21 10.63 14.51
C TRP A 430 -10.46 11.72 13.49
N HIS A 431 -11.36 12.62 13.85
CA HIS A 431 -11.55 13.86 13.14
C HIS A 431 -11.24 14.98 14.13
N GLU A 432 -10.11 15.66 13.90
CA GLU A 432 -9.56 16.71 14.76
C GLU A 432 -10.36 18.03 14.67
N GLU A 433 -11.26 18.13 13.69
CA GLU A 433 -12.03 19.34 13.39
C GLU A 433 -13.08 19.65 14.44
N ASN A 434 -13.63 18.63 15.12
CA ASN A 434 -14.51 18.85 16.27
C ASN A 434 -13.69 19.10 17.55
N THR A 435 -13.42 20.38 17.82
CA THR A 435 -12.65 20.81 19.00
C THR A 435 -13.26 20.41 20.34
N PHE A 436 -14.58 20.23 20.44
CA PHE A 436 -15.22 19.76 21.68
C PHE A 436 -14.89 18.29 21.92
N ILE A 437 -15.14 17.42 20.93
CA ILE A 437 -14.82 15.99 21.05
C ILE A 437 -13.32 15.80 21.28
N ARG A 438 -12.47 16.62 20.66
CA ARG A 438 -11.03 16.61 20.90
C ARG A 438 -10.67 16.88 22.37
N LYS A 439 -11.22 17.93 22.97
CA LYS A 439 -10.98 18.26 24.39
C LYS A 439 -11.48 17.16 25.32
N GLU A 440 -12.67 16.65 25.06
CA GLU A 440 -13.25 15.56 25.86
C GLU A 440 -12.44 14.27 25.72
N ARG A 441 -11.89 13.98 24.53
CA ARG A 441 -10.97 12.86 24.29
C ARG A 441 -9.70 13.00 25.10
N GLU A 442 -9.04 14.16 25.05
CA GLU A 442 -7.84 14.44 25.83
C GLU A 442 -8.09 14.29 27.33
N LYS A 443 -9.21 14.84 27.82
CA LYS A 443 -9.63 14.70 29.21
C LYS A 443 -9.83 13.23 29.58
N TYR A 444 -10.60 12.48 28.78
CA TYR A 444 -10.89 11.07 29.02
C TYR A 444 -9.62 10.23 29.10
N PHE A 445 -8.72 10.31 28.10
CA PHE A 445 -7.50 9.49 28.09
C PHE A 445 -6.47 9.96 29.13
N THR A 446 -6.48 11.24 29.51
CA THR A 446 -5.67 11.74 30.64
C THR A 446 -6.18 11.17 31.98
N GLU A 447 -7.50 11.14 32.20
CA GLU A 447 -8.10 10.54 33.38
C GLU A 447 -7.87 9.03 33.43
N LEU A 448 -8.01 8.33 32.30
CA LEU A 448 -7.71 6.91 32.19
C LEU A 448 -6.24 6.62 32.51
N LYS A 449 -5.31 7.41 31.96
CA LYS A 449 -3.89 7.34 32.29
C LYS A 449 -3.61 7.52 33.79
N LYS A 450 -4.29 8.47 34.44
CA LYS A 450 -4.19 8.66 35.90
C LYS A 450 -4.71 7.43 36.66
N LYS A 451 -5.85 6.86 36.26
CA LYS A 451 -6.41 5.64 36.86
C LYS A 451 -5.45 4.45 36.75
N CYS A 452 -4.85 4.23 35.58
CA CYS A 452 -3.86 3.17 35.40
C CYS A 452 -2.63 3.37 36.30
N LYS A 453 -2.13 4.61 36.44
CA LYS A 453 -1.02 4.94 37.36
C LYS A 453 -1.37 4.61 38.81
N VAL A 454 -2.55 5.02 39.28
CA VAL A 454 -3.01 4.71 40.66
C VAL A 454 -3.05 3.21 40.91
N ILE A 455 -3.59 2.42 39.97
CA ILE A 455 -3.63 0.96 40.07
C ILE A 455 -2.22 0.38 40.20
N ILE A 456 -1.28 0.84 39.38
CA ILE A 456 0.11 0.39 39.40
C ILE A 456 0.77 0.75 40.74
N ASP A 457 0.61 1.98 41.21
CA ASP A 457 1.20 2.46 42.47
C ASP A 457 0.66 1.69 43.69
N GLU A 458 -0.65 1.41 43.72
CA GLU A 458 -1.29 0.59 44.75
C GLU A 458 -0.73 -0.83 44.78
N ILE A 459 -0.54 -1.45 43.61
CA ILE A 459 -0.04 -2.82 43.51
C ILE A 459 1.47 -2.88 43.82
N ILE A 460 2.26 -1.90 43.38
CA ILE A 460 3.68 -1.78 43.76
C ILE A 460 3.81 -1.62 45.28
N THR A 461 2.94 -0.82 45.90
CA THR A 461 2.91 -0.66 47.36
C THR A 461 2.58 -2.00 48.04
N TYR A 462 1.61 -2.74 47.50
CA TYR A 462 1.31 -4.10 47.97
C TYR A 462 2.52 -5.04 47.85
N PHE A 463 3.24 -5.03 46.72
CA PHE A 463 4.44 -5.84 46.52
C PHE A 463 5.53 -5.48 47.53
N LYS A 464 5.81 -4.19 47.73
CA LYS A 464 6.81 -3.71 48.71
C LYS A 464 6.48 -4.16 50.14
N ASN A 465 5.21 -4.06 50.54
CA ASN A 465 4.77 -4.48 51.87
C ASN A 465 4.92 -6.00 52.10
N ASN A 466 5.03 -6.80 51.03
CA ASN A 466 5.25 -8.25 51.09
C ASN A 466 6.71 -8.66 50.80
N GLY A 467 7.65 -7.71 50.80
CA GLY A 467 9.06 -7.99 50.54
C GLY A 467 9.37 -8.37 49.09
N LEU A 468 8.50 -7.96 48.16
CA LEU A 468 8.64 -8.15 46.72
C LEU A 468 9.18 -6.88 46.06
N ASN A 469 9.85 -7.05 44.92
CA ASN A 469 10.25 -5.94 44.07
C ASN A 469 9.06 -5.43 43.24
N ASP A 470 9.27 -4.37 42.45
CA ASP A 470 8.22 -3.73 41.65
C ASP A 470 7.62 -4.65 40.57
N MET A 471 8.26 -5.78 40.28
CA MET A 471 7.77 -6.82 39.35
C MET A 471 6.99 -7.94 40.05
N GLY A 472 6.76 -7.83 41.37
CA GLY A 472 6.11 -8.86 42.17
C GLY A 472 7.02 -10.06 42.46
N LEU A 473 8.30 -10.00 42.14
CA LEU A 473 9.24 -11.09 42.42
C LEU A 473 9.87 -10.91 43.80
N THR A 474 10.28 -12.02 44.41
CA THR A 474 11.12 -12.00 45.60
C THR A 474 12.48 -11.33 45.31
N MET A 475 13.23 -10.94 46.35
CA MET A 475 14.54 -10.30 46.18
C MET A 475 15.58 -11.16 45.44
N ASP A 476 15.41 -12.48 45.41
CA ASP A 476 16.19 -13.43 44.61
C ASP A 476 15.57 -13.71 43.23
N ASN A 477 14.65 -12.86 42.77
CA ASN A 477 13.96 -12.91 41.48
C ASN A 477 13.14 -14.18 41.22
N LYS A 478 12.57 -14.79 42.26
CA LYS A 478 11.66 -15.94 42.12
C LYS A 478 10.20 -15.48 42.16
N LYS A 479 9.33 -16.28 41.53
CA LYS A 479 7.88 -16.09 41.65
C LYS A 479 7.48 -16.28 43.11
N TRP A 480 6.80 -15.29 43.68
CA TRP A 480 6.30 -15.37 45.04
C TRP A 480 5.27 -16.50 45.18
N LYS A 481 5.33 -17.18 46.32
CA LYS A 481 4.34 -18.16 46.77
C LYS A 481 4.12 -17.93 48.26
N SER A 482 2.90 -17.58 48.63
CA SER A 482 2.47 -17.61 50.03
C SER A 482 2.08 -19.04 50.43
N ASP A 483 2.17 -19.34 51.71
CA ASP A 483 1.56 -20.55 52.28
C ASP A 483 0.02 -20.42 52.32
N ASP A 484 -0.51 -19.19 52.24
CA ASP A 484 -1.92 -18.90 52.13
C ASP A 484 -2.39 -18.88 50.66
N ASN A 485 -3.39 -19.70 50.35
CA ASN A 485 -3.97 -19.78 49.01
C ASN A 485 -4.70 -18.49 48.62
N GLU A 486 -5.34 -17.78 49.56
CA GLU A 486 -6.04 -16.51 49.28
C GLU A 486 -5.04 -15.42 48.88
N GLU A 487 -3.90 -15.37 49.55
CA GLU A 487 -2.81 -14.46 49.23
C GLU A 487 -2.22 -14.74 47.84
N ASN A 488 -2.03 -16.02 47.47
CA ASN A 488 -1.59 -16.39 46.13
C ASN A 488 -2.60 -15.96 45.05
N ILE A 489 -3.91 -16.10 45.30
CA ILE A 489 -4.95 -15.62 44.37
C ILE A 489 -4.85 -14.11 44.22
N LYS A 490 -4.79 -13.37 45.33
CA LYS A 490 -4.65 -11.90 45.34
C LYS A 490 -3.40 -11.42 44.60
N TYR A 491 -2.28 -12.11 44.77
CA TYR A 491 -1.04 -11.81 44.05
C TYR A 491 -1.18 -12.00 42.53
N ASN A 492 -1.75 -13.13 42.08
CA ASN A 492 -1.95 -13.36 40.65
C ASN A 492 -2.98 -12.39 40.04
N ASP A 493 -4.03 -12.03 40.77
CA ASP A 493 -5.00 -11.00 40.36
C ASP A 493 -4.34 -9.63 40.22
N ASN A 494 -3.43 -9.28 41.15
CA ASN A 494 -2.66 -8.05 41.08
C ASN A 494 -1.70 -8.01 39.89
N LEU A 495 -1.00 -9.11 39.59
CA LEU A 495 -0.18 -9.20 38.37
C LEU A 495 -1.03 -8.94 37.11
N LYS A 496 -2.19 -9.61 36.99
CA LYS A 496 -3.10 -9.42 35.86
C LYS A 496 -3.60 -7.98 35.74
N LYS A 497 -3.87 -7.31 36.86
CA LYS A 497 -4.27 -5.89 36.88
C LYS A 497 -3.14 -4.97 36.43
N ILE A 498 -1.89 -5.22 36.87
CA ILE A 498 -0.72 -4.48 36.38
C ILE A 498 -0.57 -4.68 34.88
N ASP A 499 -0.60 -5.92 34.38
CA ASP A 499 -0.42 -6.19 32.94
C ASP A 499 -1.46 -5.44 32.10
N ASN A 500 -2.73 -5.47 32.52
CA ASN A 500 -3.79 -4.72 31.85
C ASN A 500 -3.58 -3.20 31.92
N ALA A 501 -3.16 -2.66 33.06
CA ALA A 501 -2.94 -1.23 33.24
C ALA A 501 -1.73 -0.73 32.44
N VAL A 502 -0.65 -1.52 32.39
CA VAL A 502 0.54 -1.25 31.58
C VAL A 502 0.19 -1.28 30.10
N ASP A 503 -0.59 -2.27 29.66
CA ASP A 503 -1.03 -2.37 28.28
C ASP A 503 -1.90 -1.16 27.85
N GLU A 504 -2.86 -0.78 28.69
CA GLU A 504 -3.66 0.42 28.48
C GLU A 504 -2.81 1.69 28.41
N LEU A 505 -1.85 1.85 29.32
CA LEU A 505 -0.92 2.98 29.29
C LEU A 505 -0.09 3.00 28.00
N GLN A 506 0.40 1.85 27.56
CA GLN A 506 1.15 1.76 26.32
C GLN A 506 0.28 2.19 25.13
N ILE A 507 -0.96 1.72 25.06
CA ILE A 507 -1.91 2.10 24.01
C ILE A 507 -2.22 3.61 24.06
N ILE A 508 -2.52 4.15 25.24
CA ILE A 508 -2.83 5.57 25.43
C ILE A 508 -1.67 6.44 24.95
N ASN A 509 -0.44 6.09 25.37
CA ASN A 509 0.74 6.87 25.04
C ASN A 509 1.19 6.69 23.59
N THR A 510 0.97 5.53 22.97
CA THR A 510 1.42 5.25 21.59
C THR A 510 0.42 5.78 20.57
N TYR A 511 -0.87 5.63 20.82
CA TYR A 511 -1.90 5.92 19.82
C TYR A 511 -2.73 7.14 20.22
N LEU A 512 -3.21 7.23 21.46
CA LEU A 512 -4.38 8.06 21.77
C LEU A 512 -4.06 9.51 22.17
N LEU A 513 -2.82 9.80 22.59
CA LEU A 513 -2.40 11.14 23.02
C LEU A 513 -1.39 11.83 22.09
N GLU A 514 -0.79 11.14 21.11
CA GLU A 514 0.39 11.65 20.38
C GLU A 514 0.11 12.79 19.39
N LYS A 515 -1.14 13.08 19.02
CA LYS A 515 -1.43 13.98 17.88
C LYS A 515 -1.94 15.39 18.18
N SER A 516 -2.27 15.77 19.43
CA SER A 516 -3.12 16.97 19.62
C SER A 516 -2.51 18.24 20.24
N SER A 517 -1.21 18.38 20.52
CA SER A 517 -0.62 19.73 20.68
C SER A 517 0.91 19.81 20.63
N VAL A 518 1.44 20.93 20.12
CA VAL A 518 2.86 21.35 20.24
C VAL A 518 3.29 21.45 21.72
N LYS A 519 2.36 21.75 22.63
CA LYS A 519 2.57 21.71 24.08
C LYS A 519 2.86 20.29 24.59
N PHE A 520 2.24 19.28 23.97
CA PHE A 520 2.50 17.87 24.23
C PHE A 520 3.83 17.38 23.64
N ILE A 521 4.47 18.05 22.68
CA ILE A 521 5.82 17.68 22.22
C ILE A 521 6.86 17.96 23.33
N VAL A 522 6.64 19.02 24.12
CA VAL A 522 7.50 19.37 25.26
C VAL A 522 7.25 18.39 26.43
N GLU A 523 5.98 18.09 26.75
CA GLU A 523 5.64 17.04 27.73
C GLU A 523 5.96 15.62 27.23
N LYS A 524 6.02 15.38 25.92
CA LYS A 524 6.48 14.14 25.28
C LYS A 524 7.93 13.91 25.61
N ASN A 525 8.79 14.93 25.62
CA ASN A 525 10.16 14.75 26.08
C ASN A 525 10.22 14.43 27.58
N THR A 526 9.38 15.06 28.42
CA THR A 526 9.33 14.76 29.86
C THR A 526 8.74 13.38 30.16
N ILE A 527 7.69 12.96 29.47
CA ILE A 527 6.96 11.70 29.67
C ILE A 527 7.63 10.54 28.93
N LYS A 528 8.23 10.77 27.76
CA LYS A 528 9.20 9.85 27.16
C LYS A 528 10.37 9.70 28.10
N ASN A 529 10.86 10.77 28.73
CA ASN A 529 11.86 10.64 29.80
C ASN A 529 11.31 9.94 31.04
N GLU A 530 10.04 10.05 31.44
CA GLU A 530 9.48 9.32 32.60
C GLU A 530 9.18 7.84 32.29
N ILE A 531 8.71 7.52 31.10
CA ILE A 531 8.47 6.15 30.61
C ILE A 531 9.79 5.50 30.23
N GLU A 532 10.75 6.25 29.70
CA GLU A 532 12.15 5.83 29.65
C GLU A 532 12.61 5.68 31.10
N ILE A 533 12.64 6.64 32.00
CA ILE A 533 13.07 6.44 33.40
C ILE A 533 12.36 5.27 34.10
N ILE A 534 11.08 4.99 33.86
CA ILE A 534 10.40 3.82 34.43
C ILE A 534 10.82 2.53 33.69
N ASN A 535 10.74 2.48 32.36
CA ASN A 535 11.26 1.36 31.59
C ASN A 535 12.78 1.28 31.75
N TYR A 536 13.58 2.19 31.23
CA TYR A 536 15.00 2.41 31.55
C TYR A 536 15.42 2.24 33.01
N ASN A 537 14.72 2.53 34.11
CA ASN A 537 15.25 2.11 35.43
C ASN A 537 15.05 0.61 35.64
N THR A 538 13.87 0.06 35.34
CA THR A 538 13.60 -1.38 35.45
C THR A 538 14.35 -2.21 34.38
N PHE A 539 14.63 -1.61 33.23
CA PHE A 539 15.17 -2.18 32.00
C PHE A 539 16.66 -1.86 31.86
N SER A 540 17.18 -0.73 32.35
CA SER A 540 18.63 -0.51 32.54
C SER A 540 19.12 -1.24 33.78
N GLU A 541 18.36 -1.36 34.87
CA GLU A 541 18.76 -2.28 35.94
C GLU A 541 18.68 -3.73 35.46
N ALA A 542 17.64 -4.14 34.72
CA ALA A 542 17.61 -5.47 34.13
C ALA A 542 18.73 -5.67 33.11
N ILE A 543 18.97 -4.74 32.17
CA ILE A 543 20.07 -4.80 31.18
C ILE A 543 21.43 -4.74 31.89
N ASN A 544 21.68 -3.86 32.85
CA ASN A 544 22.94 -3.80 33.58
C ASN A 544 23.16 -5.06 34.41
N ARG A 545 22.10 -5.63 35.00
CA ARG A 545 22.16 -6.90 35.73
C ARG A 545 22.33 -8.08 34.77
N TYR A 546 21.75 -8.03 33.58
CA TYR A 546 21.95 -9.02 32.52
C TYR A 546 23.35 -8.91 31.90
N MET A 547 23.88 -7.70 31.68
CA MET A 547 25.23 -7.40 31.17
C MET A 547 26.31 -7.77 32.19
N THR A 548 26.00 -7.73 33.49
CA THR A 548 26.90 -8.21 34.56
C THR A 548 26.82 -9.72 34.79
N LEU A 549 25.71 -10.38 34.42
CA LEU A 549 25.52 -11.82 34.59
C LEU A 549 25.89 -12.65 33.36
N ASN A 550 25.74 -12.10 32.15
CA ASN A 550 26.09 -12.74 30.89
C ASN A 550 27.21 -11.91 30.23
N ASN A 551 28.33 -12.55 29.89
CA ASN A 551 29.43 -11.91 29.17
C ASN A 551 28.87 -11.07 28.02
N ASP A 552 29.21 -9.78 28.01
CA ASP A 552 28.76 -8.66 27.16
C ASP A 552 28.32 -8.96 25.72
N ASN A 553 28.76 -10.06 25.10
CA ASN A 553 28.50 -10.39 23.71
C ASN A 553 27.23 -11.23 23.46
N ASP A 554 26.69 -11.94 24.45
CA ASP A 554 25.50 -12.82 24.22
C ASP A 554 24.20 -12.01 24.05
N ILE A 555 24.13 -10.82 24.64
CA ILE A 555 22.92 -10.00 24.67
C ILE A 555 22.65 -9.35 23.31
N LEU A 556 23.69 -8.88 22.64
CA LEU A 556 23.55 -8.22 21.35
C LEU A 556 23.08 -9.21 20.28
N GLU A 557 23.58 -10.45 20.31
CA GLU A 557 23.14 -11.53 19.43
C GLU A 557 21.65 -11.86 19.64
N GLU A 558 21.22 -12.05 20.90
CA GLU A 558 19.81 -12.33 21.23
C GLU A 558 18.88 -11.20 20.77
N ILE A 559 19.28 -9.94 20.94
CA ILE A 559 18.50 -8.78 20.49
C ILE A 559 18.32 -8.77 18.97
N ILE A 560 19.37 -9.14 18.23
CA ILE A 560 19.33 -9.22 16.75
C ILE A 560 18.44 -10.38 16.31
N ASP A 561 18.52 -11.53 16.97
CA ASP A 561 17.72 -12.70 16.67
C ASP A 561 16.23 -12.47 16.99
N GLN A 562 15.94 -11.76 18.07
CA GLN A 562 14.59 -11.30 18.43
C GLN A 562 14.10 -10.10 17.62
N LYS A 563 14.96 -9.46 16.81
CA LYS A 563 14.64 -8.28 15.99
C LYS A 563 14.11 -7.10 16.83
N ASN A 564 14.63 -6.92 18.04
CA ASN A 564 14.12 -5.96 19.01
C ASN A 564 14.82 -4.59 18.91
N VAL A 565 14.28 -3.69 18.06
CA VAL A 565 14.90 -2.37 17.78
C VAL A 565 15.05 -1.53 19.05
N ARG A 566 14.06 -1.57 19.95
CA ARG A 566 14.08 -0.75 21.19
C ARG A 566 15.24 -1.12 22.11
N LEU A 567 15.59 -2.40 22.18
CA LEU A 567 16.74 -2.85 22.97
C LEU A 567 18.06 -2.46 22.32
N LEU A 568 18.11 -2.52 21.00
CA LEU A 568 19.27 -2.09 20.24
C LEU A 568 19.54 -0.58 20.42
N GLU A 569 18.50 0.26 20.33
CA GLU A 569 18.58 1.70 20.62
C GLU A 569 19.11 1.96 22.04
N SER A 570 18.61 1.19 23.01
CA SER A 570 19.01 1.30 24.41
C SER A 570 20.48 0.92 24.61
N LEU A 571 20.96 -0.15 23.97
CA LEU A 571 22.38 -0.52 24.01
C LEU A 571 23.27 0.58 23.42
N LYS A 572 22.88 1.14 22.27
CA LYS A 572 23.63 2.23 21.62
C LYS A 572 23.69 3.48 22.51
N LYS A 573 22.58 3.86 23.16
CA LYS A 573 22.51 4.99 24.10
C LYS A 573 23.41 4.79 25.32
N ASN A 574 23.60 3.54 25.76
CA ASN A 574 24.53 3.16 26.83
C ASN A 574 25.98 2.97 26.33
N GLY A 575 26.31 3.44 25.12
CA GLY A 575 27.68 3.43 24.60
C GLY A 575 28.14 2.10 24.01
N ARG A 576 27.24 1.13 23.80
CA ARG A 576 27.61 -0.12 23.12
C ARG A 576 28.07 0.17 21.69
N ASP A 577 29.24 -0.35 21.34
CA ASP A 577 29.73 -0.29 19.97
C ASP A 577 29.08 -1.38 19.10
N LEU A 578 28.21 -0.96 18.20
CA LEU A 578 27.54 -1.83 17.23
C LEU A 578 28.43 -2.24 16.05
N ASN A 579 29.67 -1.72 15.98
CA ASN A 579 30.68 -2.12 14.99
C ASN A 579 31.70 -3.12 15.56
N SER A 580 31.52 -3.54 16.83
CA SER A 580 32.39 -4.54 17.44
C SER A 580 31.94 -5.96 17.05
N PHE A 581 32.89 -6.87 16.88
CA PHE A 581 32.60 -8.27 16.60
C PHE A 581 31.92 -8.94 17.80
N MET A 582 30.87 -9.70 17.54
CA MET A 582 30.23 -10.59 18.51
C MET A 582 31.09 -11.83 18.77
N LYS A 583 30.68 -12.69 19.71
CA LYS A 583 31.42 -13.92 20.08
C LYS A 583 31.57 -14.90 18.92
N ASP A 584 30.54 -15.03 18.09
CA ASP A 584 30.57 -15.85 16.87
C ASP A 584 31.52 -15.28 15.80
N GLY A 585 32.04 -14.07 16.02
CA GLY A 585 32.94 -13.40 15.11
C GLY A 585 32.27 -12.61 14.00
N LYS A 586 30.95 -12.44 14.05
CA LYS A 586 30.22 -11.62 13.10
C LYS A 586 30.03 -10.21 13.62
N LEU A 587 29.83 -9.28 12.70
CA LEU A 587 29.35 -7.96 13.06
C LEU A 587 27.84 -8.02 13.39
N PRO A 588 27.34 -7.20 14.32
CA PRO A 588 25.91 -7.11 14.61
C PRO A 588 25.05 -6.92 13.35
N LEU A 589 25.50 -6.05 12.44
CA LEU A 589 24.80 -5.81 11.18
C LEU A 589 24.95 -6.97 10.19
N GLU A 590 26.07 -7.70 10.20
CA GLU A 590 26.23 -8.93 9.40
C GLU A 590 25.18 -9.97 9.79
N LYS A 591 25.01 -10.24 11.09
CA LYS A 591 23.98 -11.16 11.61
C LYS A 591 22.57 -10.70 11.27
N ALA A 592 22.27 -9.40 11.38
CA ALA A 592 20.98 -8.86 10.99
C ALA A 592 20.67 -9.03 9.49
N ILE A 593 21.70 -8.91 8.64
CA ILE A 593 21.59 -9.16 7.19
C ILE A 593 21.29 -10.65 6.92
N GLU A 594 21.97 -11.56 7.60
CA GLU A 594 21.73 -13.01 7.49
C GLU A 594 20.30 -13.40 7.91
N ASN A 595 19.75 -12.71 8.92
CA ASN A 595 18.37 -12.89 9.36
C ASN A 595 17.32 -12.32 8.36
N ASN A 596 17.77 -11.75 7.23
CA ASN A 596 16.96 -11.24 6.12
C ASN A 596 15.81 -10.30 6.56
N ASN A 597 16.10 -9.40 7.51
CA ASN A 597 15.12 -8.44 8.01
C ASN A 597 15.48 -7.02 7.57
N ALA A 598 14.94 -6.59 6.44
CA ALA A 598 15.22 -5.27 5.87
C ALA A 598 14.86 -4.10 6.82
N TYR A 599 13.76 -4.21 7.56
CA TYR A 599 13.37 -3.18 8.53
C TYR A 599 14.42 -3.06 9.64
N PHE A 600 14.82 -4.19 10.24
CA PHE A 600 15.80 -4.18 11.32
C PHE A 600 17.17 -3.70 10.86
N VAL A 601 17.62 -4.11 9.67
CA VAL A 601 18.86 -3.63 9.03
C VAL A 601 18.82 -2.12 8.82
N LYS A 602 17.70 -1.57 8.33
CA LYS A 602 17.51 -0.13 8.18
C LYS A 602 17.66 0.61 9.51
N GLU A 603 17.05 0.09 10.58
CA GLU A 603 17.17 0.71 11.90
C GLU A 603 18.59 0.64 12.47
N MET A 604 19.33 -0.45 12.24
CA MET A 604 20.76 -0.52 12.59
C MET A 604 21.58 0.55 11.87
N ILE A 605 21.30 0.81 10.59
CA ILE A 605 21.95 1.87 9.80
C ILE A 605 21.61 3.25 10.37
N ASN A 606 20.34 3.50 10.70
CA ASN A 606 19.89 4.74 11.34
C ASN A 606 20.58 4.97 12.69
N LEU A 607 20.93 3.89 13.41
CA LEU A 607 21.69 3.93 14.66
C LEU A 607 23.21 4.19 14.48
N GLY A 608 23.64 4.46 13.26
CA GLY A 608 25.02 4.84 12.94
C GLY A 608 25.99 3.66 12.90
N VAL A 609 25.53 2.48 12.51
CA VAL A 609 26.44 1.37 12.17
C VAL A 609 27.20 1.71 10.89
N SER A 610 28.52 1.51 10.92
CA SER A 610 29.40 1.80 9.79
C SER A 610 29.24 0.74 8.71
N LEU A 611 28.81 1.18 7.53
CA LEU A 611 28.61 0.36 6.33
C LEU A 611 29.92 -0.03 5.63
N ASP A 612 31.03 0.65 5.96
CA ASP A 612 32.35 0.38 5.42
C ASP A 612 33.15 -0.63 6.26
N THR A 613 32.58 -1.11 7.36
CA THR A 613 33.19 -2.16 8.19
C THR A 613 33.25 -3.46 7.41
N GLU A 614 34.37 -4.16 7.49
CA GLU A 614 34.59 -5.44 6.81
C GLU A 614 34.27 -6.60 7.75
N THR A 615 33.56 -7.61 7.24
CA THR A 615 33.39 -8.90 7.91
C THR A 615 34.76 -9.59 8.06
N LYS A 616 34.82 -10.69 8.81
CA LYS A 616 36.05 -11.50 8.90
C LYS A 616 36.55 -12.04 7.55
N SER A 617 35.67 -12.13 6.55
CA SER A 617 36.02 -12.54 5.18
C SER A 617 36.48 -11.38 4.29
N GLY A 618 36.54 -10.14 4.80
CA GLY A 618 36.94 -8.95 4.05
C GLY A 618 35.82 -8.34 3.19
N ILE A 619 34.56 -8.76 3.38
CA ILE A 619 33.42 -8.21 2.64
C ILE A 619 32.90 -6.98 3.38
N LYS A 620 32.77 -5.85 2.70
CA LYS A 620 32.15 -4.65 3.30
C LYS A 620 30.67 -4.85 3.51
N LEU A 621 30.14 -4.41 4.65
CA LEU A 621 28.72 -4.57 5.00
C LEU A 621 27.78 -3.96 3.95
N LYS A 622 28.13 -2.83 3.32
CA LYS A 622 27.35 -2.26 2.21
C LYS A 622 27.20 -3.19 1.01
N ASP A 623 28.23 -3.98 0.70
CA ASP A 623 28.21 -4.89 -0.42
C ASP A 623 27.41 -6.16 -0.07
N LEU A 624 27.50 -6.60 1.20
CA LEU A 624 26.67 -7.68 1.73
C LEU A 624 25.18 -7.31 1.74
N ILE A 625 24.82 -6.06 2.08
CA ILE A 625 23.43 -5.55 2.00
C ILE A 625 22.93 -5.57 0.56
N LYS A 626 23.73 -5.09 -0.41
CA LYS A 626 23.36 -5.10 -1.83
C LYS A 626 23.12 -6.52 -2.34
N GLU A 627 23.94 -7.48 -1.90
CA GLU A 627 23.81 -8.88 -2.30
C GLU A 627 22.59 -9.56 -1.68
N LYS A 628 22.41 -9.44 -0.35
CA LYS A 628 21.42 -10.21 0.41
C LYS A 628 20.07 -9.51 0.55
N ILE A 629 20.03 -8.18 0.55
CA ILE A 629 18.81 -7.38 0.74
C ILE A 629 18.75 -6.27 -0.33
N PRO A 630 18.50 -6.62 -1.61
CA PRO A 630 18.54 -5.66 -2.72
C PRO A 630 17.54 -4.49 -2.57
N SER A 631 16.48 -4.67 -1.77
CA SER A 631 15.49 -3.62 -1.49
C SER A 631 16.07 -2.41 -0.73
N LEU A 632 17.20 -2.58 -0.04
CA LEU A 632 17.91 -1.51 0.68
C LEU A 632 19.13 -0.96 -0.09
N SER A 633 19.33 -1.37 -1.35
CA SER A 633 20.48 -0.92 -2.16
C SER A 633 20.36 0.50 -2.72
N LYS A 634 19.15 1.07 -2.67
CA LYS A 634 18.83 2.46 -3.01
C LYS A 634 18.82 3.29 -1.74
#